data_AF-A0A9E5WSJ0-F1
#
_entry.id   AF-A0A9E5WSJ0-F1
#
_cell.length_a   1.000
_cell.length_b   1.000
_cell.length_c   1.000
_cell.angle_alpha   90.00
_cell.angle_beta   90.00
_cell.angle_gamma   90.00
#
_symmetry.space_group_name_H-M   'P 1'
#
loop_
_entity.id
_entity.type
_entity.pdbx_description
1 polymer ?
#
loop_
_entity_poly.entity_id
_entity_poly.type
_entity_poly.pdbx_seq_one_letter_code
_entity_poly.pdbx_strand_id
1 'polypeptide(L)'
;MTPEFATLVNPTFHYVLDLTERIQRGESVDLRKERAVIRSGLEEAENRASSDSCAVRLEDFRLAKMALIYWIDEVLTVADRNWQSITLEWDYYGTRDRAWKFYVDGELKARKASPDVVEVWYLCLVLGFEGDVINAFLEHLKDSRFEGMEPEQCRKAWAAELAQQIRQQKLPELPGRPLEGDVRPLTGGPRLAAALKWTLALFTLFLVLLYFAFGRR
;
A
#
# COMPACT_ATOMS: atom_id res chain seq x y z
N MET A 1 6.61 2.14 -8.99
CA MET A 1 7.91 2.48 -8.41
C MET A 1 8.83 2.77 -9.58
N THR A 2 9.73 3.75 -9.48
CA THR A 2 10.72 4.00 -10.53
C THR A 2 11.60 2.75 -10.74
N PRO A 3 12.05 2.46 -11.98
CA PRO A 3 12.92 1.33 -12.24
C PRO A 3 14.19 1.34 -11.37
N GLU A 4 14.78 2.51 -11.15
CA GLU A 4 15.99 2.71 -10.36
C GLU A 4 15.78 2.27 -8.91
N PHE A 5 14.69 2.75 -8.29
CA PHE A 5 14.33 2.39 -6.92
C PHE A 5 13.98 0.90 -6.79
N ALA A 6 13.26 0.36 -7.78
CA ALA A 6 12.92 -1.05 -7.85
C ALA A 6 14.16 -1.95 -7.86
N THR A 7 15.26 -1.54 -8.53
CA THR A 7 16.52 -2.29 -8.53
C THR A 7 17.19 -2.41 -7.16
N LEU A 8 16.81 -1.57 -6.19
CA LEU A 8 17.33 -1.60 -4.83
C LEU A 8 16.48 -2.49 -3.91
N VAL A 9 15.16 -2.48 -4.08
CA VAL A 9 14.24 -3.14 -3.13
C VAL A 9 13.69 -4.49 -3.60
N ASN A 10 13.46 -4.67 -4.90
CA ASN A 10 12.86 -5.91 -5.44
C ASN A 10 13.68 -7.17 -5.12
N PRO A 11 15.02 -7.18 -5.19
CA PRO A 11 15.79 -8.36 -4.83
C PRO A 11 15.49 -8.85 -3.41
N THR A 12 15.30 -7.92 -2.47
CA THR A 12 14.95 -8.25 -1.08
C THR A 12 13.55 -8.87 -0.98
N PHE A 13 12.55 -8.27 -1.64
CA PHE A 13 11.20 -8.83 -1.67
C PHE A 13 11.19 -10.25 -2.24
N HIS A 14 11.83 -10.45 -3.39
CA HIS A 14 11.89 -11.76 -4.03
C HIS A 14 12.59 -12.81 -3.16
N TYR A 15 13.73 -12.44 -2.57
CA TYR A 15 14.47 -13.36 -1.70
C TYR A 15 13.65 -13.81 -0.49
N VAL A 16 12.97 -12.87 0.17
CA VAL A 16 12.22 -13.15 1.40
C VAL A 16 10.95 -13.93 1.11
N LEU A 17 10.27 -13.66 -0.01
CA LEU A 17 9.13 -14.44 -0.47
C LEU A 17 9.53 -15.88 -0.82
N ASP A 18 10.63 -16.06 -1.55
CA ASP A 18 11.17 -17.41 -1.85
C ASP A 18 11.57 -18.16 -0.57
N LEU A 19 12.27 -17.50 0.35
CA LEU A 19 12.63 -18.08 1.64
C LEU A 19 11.40 -18.49 2.45
N THR A 20 10.37 -17.65 2.49
CA THR A 20 9.11 -17.96 3.17
C THR A 20 8.44 -19.19 2.56
N GLU A 21 8.41 -19.29 1.23
CA GLU A 21 7.86 -20.43 0.53
C GLU A 21 8.65 -21.73 0.80
N ARG A 22 9.98 -21.66 0.80
CA ARG A 22 10.86 -22.79 1.15
C ARG A 22 10.61 -23.29 2.58
N ILE A 23 10.50 -22.38 3.55
CA ILE A 23 10.16 -22.71 4.93
C ILE A 23 8.78 -23.38 5.01
N GLN A 24 7.78 -22.84 4.32
CA GLN A 24 6.41 -23.38 4.30
C GLN A 24 6.33 -24.78 3.67
N ARG A 25 7.20 -25.09 2.71
CA ARG A 25 7.35 -26.43 2.13
C ARG A 25 8.05 -27.43 3.06
N GLY A 26 8.52 -26.98 4.23
CA GLY A 26 9.23 -27.80 5.20
C GLY A 26 10.70 -28.02 4.86
N GLU A 27 11.29 -27.18 4.00
CA GLU A 27 12.74 -27.24 3.76
C GLU A 27 13.50 -26.86 5.03
N SER A 28 14.53 -27.64 5.38
CA SER A 28 15.42 -27.32 6.49
C SER A 28 16.35 -26.18 6.08
N VAL A 29 16.06 -24.96 6.55
CA VAL A 29 16.87 -23.77 6.31
C VAL A 29 17.68 -23.38 7.55
N ASP A 30 18.91 -22.89 7.35
CA ASP A 30 19.68 -22.27 8.43
C ASP A 30 19.32 -20.78 8.53
N LEU A 31 18.39 -20.45 9.42
CA LEU A 31 17.89 -19.08 9.57
C LEU A 31 18.99 -18.05 9.86
N ARG A 32 20.09 -18.42 10.55
CA ARG A 32 21.18 -17.48 10.83
C ARG A 32 21.96 -17.16 9.57
N LYS A 33 22.17 -18.17 8.71
CA LYS A 33 22.78 -17.98 7.40
C LYS A 33 21.88 -17.15 6.50
N GLU A 34 20.59 -17.49 6.41
CA GLU A 34 19.61 -16.77 5.60
C GLU A 34 19.50 -15.29 6.02
N ARG A 35 19.48 -15.04 7.33
CA ARG A 35 19.54 -13.69 7.89
C ARG A 35 20.80 -12.92 7.48
N ALA A 36 21.95 -13.57 7.51
CA ALA A 36 23.21 -12.94 7.09
C ALA A 36 23.16 -12.54 5.61
N VAL A 37 22.54 -13.36 4.75
CA VAL A 37 22.33 -13.04 3.32
C VAL A 37 21.40 -11.83 3.17
N ILE A 38 20.26 -11.81 3.85
CA ILE A 38 19.32 -10.68 3.80
C ILE A 38 20.01 -9.38 4.25
N ARG A 39 20.73 -9.43 5.38
CA ARG A 39 21.47 -8.28 5.90
C ARG A 39 22.50 -7.77 4.89
N SER A 40 23.29 -8.68 4.31
CA SER A 40 24.30 -8.32 3.30
C SER A 40 23.64 -7.68 2.07
N GLY A 41 22.49 -8.18 1.62
CA GLY A 41 21.76 -7.60 0.49
C GLY A 41 21.23 -6.19 0.79
N LEU A 42 20.72 -5.96 2.00
CA LEU A 42 20.27 -4.63 2.45
C LEU A 42 21.44 -3.62 2.57
N GLU A 43 22.61 -4.08 3.01
CA GLU A 43 23.83 -3.27 3.10
C GLU A 43 24.38 -2.93 1.71
N GLU A 44 24.41 -3.90 0.79
CA GLU A 44 24.80 -3.68 -0.59
C GLU A 44 23.88 -2.69 -1.30
N ALA A 45 22.57 -2.81 -1.11
CA ALA A 45 21.60 -1.87 -1.66
C ALA A 45 21.78 -0.44 -1.08
N GLU A 46 22.09 -0.30 0.22
CA GLU A 46 22.39 1.01 0.81
C GLU A 46 23.67 1.62 0.26
N ASN A 47 24.72 0.80 0.08
CA ASN A 47 25.97 1.25 -0.53
C ASN A 47 25.75 1.72 -1.97
N ARG A 48 24.92 1.00 -2.75
CA ARG A 48 24.52 1.44 -4.10
C ARG A 48 23.74 2.75 -4.07
N ALA A 49 22.80 2.91 -3.13
CA ALA A 49 22.04 4.15 -2.97
C ALA A 49 22.90 5.34 -2.52
N SER A 50 24.02 5.07 -1.83
CA SER A 50 24.97 6.10 -1.37
C SER A 50 25.96 6.54 -2.47
N SER A 51 25.97 5.86 -3.62
CA SER A 51 26.84 6.21 -4.74
C SER A 51 26.35 7.47 -5.45
N ASP A 52 27.25 8.38 -5.81
CA ASP A 52 26.95 9.61 -6.55
C ASP A 52 26.26 9.37 -7.91
N SER A 53 26.41 8.17 -8.46
CA SER A 53 25.76 7.74 -9.70
C SER A 53 24.32 7.24 -9.53
N CYS A 54 23.83 7.10 -8.29
CA CYS A 54 22.48 6.62 -8.03
C CYS A 54 21.47 7.77 -8.11
N ALA A 55 20.41 7.59 -8.88
CA ALA A 55 19.31 8.57 -8.97
C ALA A 55 18.41 8.57 -7.71
N VAL A 56 18.53 7.57 -6.85
CA VAL A 56 17.71 7.41 -5.65
C VAL A 56 18.33 8.17 -4.49
N ARG A 57 17.53 9.00 -3.81
CA ARG A 57 17.96 9.70 -2.61
C ARG A 57 18.23 8.70 -1.49
N LEU A 58 19.37 8.84 -0.83
CA LEU A 58 19.78 7.95 0.26
C LEU A 58 18.77 7.94 1.42
N GLU A 59 18.17 9.09 1.75
CA GLU A 59 17.15 9.17 2.80
C GLU A 59 15.89 8.37 2.45
N ASP A 60 15.47 8.42 1.18
CA ASP A 60 14.31 7.66 0.70
C ASP A 60 14.60 6.17 0.74
N PHE A 61 15.80 5.74 0.32
CA PHE A 61 16.20 4.35 0.43
C PHE A 61 16.26 3.88 1.89
N ARG A 62 16.80 4.68 2.80
CA ARG A 62 16.86 4.34 4.24
C ARG A 62 15.47 4.19 4.86
N LEU A 63 14.52 5.02 4.44
CA LEU A 63 13.13 4.82 4.81
C LEU A 63 12.63 3.48 4.24
N ALA A 64 12.76 3.22 2.94
CA ALA A 64 12.32 1.94 2.36
C ALA A 64 12.96 0.72 3.04
N LYS A 65 14.25 0.78 3.39
CA LYS A 65 14.96 -0.25 4.16
C LYS A 65 14.33 -0.50 5.53
N MET A 66 13.87 0.54 6.22
CA MET A 66 13.17 0.40 7.50
C MET A 66 11.86 -0.36 7.35
N ALA A 67 11.05 -0.03 6.33
CA ALA A 67 9.82 -0.78 6.04
C ALA A 67 10.10 -2.25 5.69
N LEU A 68 11.14 -2.49 4.88
CA LEU A 68 11.57 -3.84 4.55
C LEU A 68 11.96 -4.62 5.80
N ILE A 69 12.76 -4.05 6.71
CA ILE A 69 13.16 -4.71 7.96
C ILE A 69 11.93 -5.10 8.79
N TYR A 70 10.99 -4.18 8.97
CA TYR A 70 9.75 -4.46 9.70
C TYR A 70 8.93 -5.57 9.04
N TRP A 71 8.79 -5.54 7.71
CA TRP A 71 8.09 -6.58 6.95
C TRP A 71 8.78 -7.94 7.01
N ILE A 72 10.09 -7.98 6.79
CA ILE A 72 10.90 -9.21 6.84
C ILE A 72 10.75 -9.90 8.19
N ASP A 73 10.91 -9.15 9.28
CA ASP A 73 10.81 -9.72 10.61
C ASP A 73 9.40 -10.23 10.92
N GLU A 74 8.37 -9.60 10.38
CA GLU A 74 7.01 -10.08 10.53
C GLU A 74 6.77 -11.38 9.77
N VAL A 75 7.01 -11.39 8.46
CA VAL A 75 6.68 -12.56 7.62
C VAL A 75 7.54 -13.77 7.98
N LEU A 76 8.82 -13.57 8.32
CA LEU A 76 9.69 -14.67 8.74
C LEU A 76 9.38 -15.15 10.15
N THR A 77 8.90 -14.30 11.05
CA THR A 77 8.37 -14.73 12.36
C THR A 77 7.12 -15.60 12.20
N VAL A 78 6.28 -15.30 11.21
CA VAL A 78 5.10 -16.11 10.89
C VAL A 78 5.50 -17.43 10.25
N ALA A 79 6.48 -17.42 9.33
CA ALA A 79 6.98 -18.61 8.65
C ALA A 79 7.71 -19.58 9.61
N ASP A 80 8.60 -19.04 10.46
CA ASP A 80 9.31 -19.81 11.48
C ASP A 80 9.45 -18.98 12.77
N ARG A 81 8.84 -19.47 13.86
CA ARG A 81 8.85 -18.83 15.17
C ARG A 81 10.27 -18.60 15.72
N ASN A 82 11.26 -19.40 15.30
CA ASN A 82 12.65 -19.24 15.74
C ASN A 82 13.25 -17.90 15.29
N TRP A 83 12.71 -17.28 14.23
CA TRP A 83 13.14 -15.96 13.75
C TRP A 83 13.01 -14.86 14.83
N GLN A 84 12.06 -14.98 15.75
CA GLN A 84 11.83 -14.01 16.84
C GLN A 84 13.08 -13.74 17.68
N SER A 85 13.98 -14.72 17.79
CA SER A 85 15.23 -14.60 18.56
C SER A 85 16.35 -13.89 17.81
N ILE A 86 16.22 -13.71 16.50
CA ILE A 86 17.25 -13.20 15.58
C ILE A 86 16.69 -12.14 14.63
N THR A 87 15.70 -11.36 15.05
CA THR A 87 15.11 -10.28 14.25
C THR A 87 16.17 -9.28 13.74
N LEU A 88 15.97 -8.74 12.55
CA LEU A 88 16.80 -7.67 11.98
C LEU A 88 16.56 -6.33 12.68
N GLU A 89 15.31 -6.06 13.11
CA GLU A 89 14.93 -4.87 13.85
C GLU A 89 15.82 -4.67 15.09
N TRP A 90 16.07 -5.74 15.84
CA TRP A 90 16.94 -5.69 17.00
C TRP A 90 18.37 -5.28 16.65
N ASP A 91 18.92 -5.82 15.56
CA ASP A 91 20.28 -5.49 15.12
C ASP A 91 20.39 -4.04 14.61
N TYR A 92 19.39 -3.56 13.87
CA TYR A 92 19.44 -2.23 13.25
C TYR A 92 19.00 -1.12 14.20
N TYR A 93 18.04 -1.38 15.09
CA TYR A 93 17.37 -0.34 15.87
C TYR A 93 17.37 -0.59 17.38
N GLY A 94 17.78 -1.78 17.84
CA GLY A 94 17.80 -2.11 19.28
C GLY A 94 16.41 -2.22 19.91
N THR A 95 15.35 -2.33 19.10
CA THR A 95 13.95 -2.44 19.56
C THR A 95 13.27 -3.67 18.98
N ARG A 96 12.10 -4.02 19.53
CA ARG A 96 11.20 -5.07 19.01
C ARG A 96 9.76 -4.54 18.89
N ASP A 97 9.65 -3.31 18.41
CA ASP A 97 8.45 -2.49 18.39
C ASP A 97 7.87 -2.35 16.97
N ARG A 98 8.38 -3.12 15.99
CA ARG A 98 7.94 -3.05 14.59
C ARG A 98 6.43 -3.07 14.42
N ALA A 99 5.72 -3.82 15.27
CA ALA A 99 4.29 -4.06 15.15
C ALA A 99 3.50 -2.74 15.08
N TRP A 100 3.76 -1.81 15.99
CA TRP A 100 3.13 -0.49 15.97
C TRP A 100 4.01 0.55 15.25
N LYS A 101 5.34 0.44 15.32
CA LYS A 101 6.26 1.42 14.71
C LYS A 101 6.13 1.51 13.20
N PHE A 102 5.80 0.40 12.52
CA PHE A 102 5.59 0.42 11.07
C PHE A 102 4.57 1.48 10.63
N TYR A 103 3.45 1.55 11.35
CA TYR A 103 2.38 2.51 11.11
C TYR A 103 2.76 3.92 11.55
N VAL A 104 3.37 4.07 12.73
CA VAL A 104 3.81 5.38 13.25
C VAL A 104 4.87 6.01 12.34
N ASP A 105 5.91 5.27 11.99
CA ASP A 105 6.95 5.75 11.08
C ASP A 105 6.40 5.92 9.66
N GLY A 106 5.45 5.10 9.24
CA GLY A 106 4.68 5.27 8.00
C GLY A 106 4.00 6.63 7.92
N GLU A 107 3.21 6.97 8.93
CA GLU A 107 2.48 8.25 9.01
C GLU A 107 3.40 9.45 9.16
N LEU A 108 4.36 9.38 10.08
CA LEU A 108 5.17 10.54 10.44
C LEU A 108 6.27 10.84 9.42
N LYS A 109 6.80 9.80 8.74
CA LYS A 109 7.95 9.88 7.84
C LYS A 109 7.60 9.47 6.41
N ALA A 110 7.14 8.23 6.20
CA ALA A 110 7.01 7.67 4.84
C ALA A 110 6.00 8.43 3.97
N ARG A 111 4.86 8.84 4.53
CA ARG A 111 3.84 9.63 3.80
C ARG A 111 4.34 10.97 3.29
N LYS A 112 5.42 11.51 3.86
CA LYS A 112 6.03 12.79 3.44
C LYS A 112 7.23 12.58 2.52
N ALA A 113 7.62 11.34 2.27
CA ALA A 113 8.74 10.97 1.42
C ALA A 113 8.30 10.86 -0.06
N SER A 114 9.20 10.38 -0.92
CA SER A 114 8.90 10.19 -2.33
C SER A 114 7.82 9.11 -2.57
N PRO A 115 7.15 9.14 -3.74
CA PRO A 115 6.12 8.16 -4.08
C PRO A 115 6.63 6.71 -4.05
N ASP A 116 7.92 6.50 -4.35
CA ASP A 116 8.56 5.19 -4.30
C ASP A 116 8.62 4.63 -2.87
N VAL A 117 8.91 5.49 -1.88
CA VAL A 117 8.90 5.12 -0.45
C VAL A 117 7.49 4.73 -0.01
N VAL A 118 6.49 5.55 -0.33
CA VAL A 118 5.08 5.25 -0.03
C VAL A 118 4.66 3.91 -0.65
N GLU A 119 5.11 3.64 -1.87
CA GLU A 119 4.84 2.37 -2.55
C GLU A 119 5.49 1.17 -1.87
N VAL A 120 6.70 1.29 -1.32
CA VAL A 120 7.32 0.19 -0.52
C VAL A 120 6.50 -0.10 0.73
N TRP A 121 6.04 0.91 1.46
CA TRP A 121 5.17 0.71 2.63
C TRP A 121 3.86 0.02 2.25
N TYR A 122 3.25 0.47 1.15
CA TYR A 122 2.04 -0.15 0.63
C TYR A 122 2.29 -1.62 0.23
N LEU A 123 3.41 -1.92 -0.44
CA LEU A 123 3.77 -3.29 -0.82
C LEU A 123 3.97 -4.17 0.41
N CYS A 124 4.66 -3.69 1.46
CA CYS A 124 4.82 -4.42 2.71
C CYS A 124 3.47 -4.83 3.35
N LEU A 125 2.47 -3.94 3.34
CA LEU A 125 1.11 -4.28 3.81
C LEU A 125 0.45 -5.36 2.95
N VAL A 126 0.46 -5.19 1.63
CA VAL A 126 -0.18 -6.12 0.70
C VAL A 126 0.49 -7.49 0.73
N LEU A 127 1.79 -7.53 1.04
CA LEU A 127 2.59 -8.75 1.16
C LEU A 127 2.62 -9.32 2.58
N GLY A 128 1.64 -8.97 3.42
CA GLY A 128 1.37 -9.68 4.67
C GLY A 128 1.91 -9.04 5.94
N PHE A 129 2.33 -7.76 5.92
CA PHE A 129 2.55 -7.04 7.18
C PHE A 129 1.22 -6.77 7.87
N GLU A 130 1.03 -7.33 9.07
CA GLU A 130 -0.15 -7.08 9.89
C GLU A 130 0.12 -6.08 11.00
N GLY A 131 1.13 -6.32 11.84
CA GLY A 131 1.44 -5.44 12.98
C GLY A 131 0.25 -5.15 13.91
N ASP A 132 0.44 -4.14 14.74
CA ASP A 132 -0.56 -3.66 15.70
C ASP A 132 -1.01 -2.25 15.32
N VAL A 133 -1.92 -2.22 14.34
CA VAL A 133 -2.44 -0.98 13.75
C VAL A 133 -3.25 -0.16 14.76
N ILE A 134 -3.99 -0.82 15.65
CA ILE A 134 -4.85 -0.15 16.62
C ILE A 134 -3.99 0.57 17.67
N ASN A 135 -3.01 -0.12 18.24
CA ASN A 135 -2.06 0.49 19.17
C ASN A 135 -1.32 1.66 18.50
N ALA A 136 -0.88 1.49 17.25
CA ALA A 136 -0.21 2.57 16.53
C ALA A 136 -1.07 3.83 16.38
N PHE A 137 -2.32 3.69 15.92
CA PHE A 137 -3.16 4.86 15.65
C PHE A 137 -3.80 5.45 16.91
N LEU A 138 -4.27 4.62 17.85
CA LEU A 138 -4.99 5.12 19.02
C LEU A 138 -4.05 5.56 20.14
N GLU A 139 -3.02 4.78 20.46
CA GLU A 139 -2.12 5.07 21.59
C GLU A 139 -0.98 6.00 21.19
N HIS A 140 -0.31 5.70 20.06
CA HIS A 140 0.90 6.43 19.68
C HIS A 140 0.63 7.68 18.84
N LEU A 141 -0.28 7.60 17.86
CA LEU A 141 -0.63 8.74 17.00
C LEU A 141 -1.81 9.56 17.53
N LYS A 142 -2.63 8.99 18.41
CA LYS A 142 -3.85 9.62 18.97
C LYS A 142 -4.81 10.08 17.87
N ASP A 143 -4.99 9.25 16.86
CA ASP A 143 -5.81 9.52 15.70
C ASP A 143 -7.21 8.91 15.85
N SER A 144 -8.18 9.77 16.14
CA SER A 144 -9.58 9.35 16.35
C SER A 144 -10.27 8.87 15.07
N ARG A 145 -9.66 9.02 13.88
CA ARG A 145 -10.23 8.50 12.62
C ARG A 145 -10.45 6.99 12.66
N PHE A 146 -9.70 6.27 13.48
CA PHE A 146 -9.72 4.81 13.56
C PHE A 146 -10.39 4.29 14.83
N GLU A 147 -10.99 5.18 15.64
CA GLU A 147 -11.67 4.79 16.88
C GLU A 147 -12.90 3.92 16.56
N GLY A 148 -13.03 2.79 17.27
CA GLY A 148 -14.12 1.83 17.07
C GLY A 148 -14.02 1.00 15.79
N MET A 149 -12.92 1.09 15.03
CA MET A 149 -12.68 0.21 13.88
C MET A 149 -12.02 -1.10 14.30
N GLU A 150 -12.40 -2.19 13.64
CA GLU A 150 -11.68 -3.47 13.76
C GLU A 150 -10.28 -3.36 13.11
N PRO A 151 -9.26 -4.11 13.60
CA PRO A 151 -7.90 -4.04 13.07
C PRO A 151 -7.81 -4.20 11.55
N GLU A 152 -8.53 -5.17 10.99
CA GLU A 152 -8.55 -5.40 9.53
C GLU A 152 -9.12 -4.20 8.77
N GLN A 153 -10.19 -3.58 9.28
CA GLN A 153 -10.80 -2.41 8.67
C GLN A 153 -9.86 -1.20 8.71
N CYS A 154 -9.19 -1.00 9.86
CA CYS A 154 -8.19 0.05 10.04
C CYS A 154 -7.02 -0.13 9.04
N ARG A 155 -6.48 -1.35 8.91
CA ARG A 155 -5.44 -1.65 7.91
C ARG A 155 -5.90 -1.40 6.48
N LYS A 156 -7.10 -1.83 6.12
CA LYS A 156 -7.67 -1.62 4.77
C LYS A 156 -7.87 -0.13 4.46
N ALA A 157 -8.39 0.63 5.43
CA ALA A 157 -8.57 2.06 5.30
C ALA A 157 -7.21 2.76 5.08
N TRP A 158 -6.21 2.42 5.90
CA TRP A 158 -4.88 3.00 5.76
C TRP A 158 -4.19 2.61 4.44
N ALA A 159 -4.28 1.34 4.04
CA ALA A 159 -3.77 0.89 2.74
C ALA A 159 -4.45 1.62 1.57
N ALA A 160 -5.75 1.91 1.67
CA ALA A 160 -6.47 2.69 0.68
C ALA A 160 -5.98 4.14 0.60
N GLU A 161 -5.66 4.77 1.74
CA GLU A 161 -5.05 6.11 1.79
C GLU A 161 -3.68 6.13 1.08
N LEU A 162 -2.80 5.16 1.37
CA LEU A 162 -1.51 5.03 0.70
C LEU A 162 -1.68 4.81 -0.81
N ALA A 163 -2.57 3.91 -1.21
CA ALA A 163 -2.85 3.65 -2.62
C ALA A 163 -3.39 4.88 -3.36
N GLN A 164 -4.24 5.68 -2.71
CA GLN A 164 -4.72 6.94 -3.27
C GLN A 164 -3.59 7.95 -3.45
N GLN A 165 -2.72 8.08 -2.45
CA GLN A 165 -1.57 8.98 -2.51
C GLN A 165 -0.61 8.61 -3.66
N ILE A 166 -0.29 7.32 -3.82
CA ILE A 166 0.54 6.83 -4.92
C ILE A 166 -0.08 7.17 -6.29
N ARG A 167 -1.40 7.03 -6.43
CA ARG A 167 -2.11 7.38 -7.68
C ARG A 167 -2.04 8.88 -7.97
N GLN A 168 -2.27 9.72 -6.96
CA GLN A 168 -2.26 11.18 -7.12
C GLN A 168 -0.86 11.70 -7.50
N GLN A 169 0.20 11.13 -6.93
CA GLN A 169 1.57 11.55 -7.21
C GLN A 169 2.11 11.04 -8.56
N LYS A 170 1.53 9.97 -9.11
CA LYS A 170 1.96 9.37 -10.39
C LYS A 170 1.21 9.87 -11.62
N LEU A 171 0.15 10.65 -11.48
CA LEU A 171 -0.46 11.32 -12.63
C LEU A 171 0.44 12.51 -13.02
N PRO A 172 1.18 12.48 -14.14
CA PRO A 172 1.53 13.74 -14.76
C PRO A 172 0.22 14.46 -15.09
N GLU A 173 0.16 15.77 -14.91
CA GLU A 173 -0.75 16.58 -15.70
C GLU A 173 -0.42 16.24 -17.15
N LEU A 174 -1.21 15.38 -17.79
CA LEU A 174 -1.14 15.25 -19.23
C LEU A 174 -1.49 16.65 -19.74
N PRO A 175 -0.57 17.39 -20.38
CA PRO A 175 -0.99 18.56 -21.12
C PRO A 175 -2.00 18.01 -22.11
N GLY A 176 -3.26 18.41 -21.96
CA GLY A 176 -4.33 17.92 -22.80
C GLY A 176 -3.94 18.22 -24.22
N ARG A 177 -3.37 17.23 -24.94
CA ARG A 177 -3.19 17.36 -26.37
C ARG A 177 -4.62 17.52 -26.90
N PRO A 178 -4.94 18.59 -27.62
CA PRO A 178 -6.21 18.63 -28.32
C PRO A 178 -6.33 17.32 -29.10
N LEU A 179 -7.46 16.63 -28.95
CA LEU A 179 -7.70 15.36 -29.61
C LEU A 179 -7.44 15.54 -31.10
N GLU A 180 -6.34 14.98 -31.59
CA GLU A 180 -5.96 15.11 -32.99
C GLU A 180 -6.68 14.01 -33.76
N GLY A 181 -7.86 14.38 -34.27
CA GLY A 181 -8.78 13.50 -34.98
C GLY A 181 -10.24 13.85 -34.66
N ASP A 182 -11.14 13.62 -35.62
CA ASP A 182 -12.59 13.78 -35.47
C ASP A 182 -13.20 12.64 -34.60
N VAL A 183 -12.51 12.28 -33.53
CA VAL A 183 -13.03 11.35 -32.54
C VAL A 183 -13.90 12.18 -31.62
N ARG A 184 -15.17 12.31 -32.01
CA ARG A 184 -16.19 12.86 -31.13
C ARG A 184 -16.12 12.07 -29.82
N PRO A 185 -15.89 12.72 -28.67
CA PRO A 185 -15.98 12.02 -27.39
C PRO A 185 -17.33 11.33 -27.34
N LEU A 186 -17.41 10.17 -26.66
CA LEU A 186 -18.69 9.56 -26.30
C LEU A 186 -19.39 10.48 -25.28
N THR A 187 -19.84 11.65 -25.75
CA THR A 187 -20.94 12.37 -25.15
C THR A 187 -22.10 11.40 -25.19
N GLY A 188 -22.45 10.83 -24.05
CA GLY A 188 -23.77 10.25 -23.85
C GLY A 188 -24.77 11.31 -24.28
N GLY A 189 -25.27 11.17 -25.50
CA GLY A 189 -25.80 12.31 -26.25
C GLY A 189 -27.10 12.87 -25.65
N PRO A 190 -27.63 13.96 -26.23
CA PRO A 190 -28.95 14.52 -25.87
C PRO A 190 -30.08 13.48 -25.95
N ARG A 191 -29.87 12.36 -26.66
CA ARG A 191 -30.78 11.21 -26.73
C ARG A 191 -30.90 10.44 -25.40
N LEU A 192 -29.83 10.30 -24.62
CA LEU A 192 -29.89 9.66 -23.30
C LEU A 192 -30.61 10.56 -22.29
N ALA A 193 -30.32 11.86 -22.32
CA ALA A 193 -31.03 12.85 -21.51
C ALA A 193 -32.53 12.93 -21.89
N ALA A 194 -32.85 12.83 -23.18
CA ALA A 194 -34.25 12.76 -23.64
C ALA A 194 -34.92 11.45 -23.20
N ALA A 195 -34.26 10.31 -23.30
CA ALA A 195 -34.79 9.02 -22.85
C ALA A 195 -35.09 9.02 -21.34
N LEU A 196 -34.22 9.64 -20.53
CA LEU A 196 -34.45 9.81 -19.09
C LEU A 196 -35.66 10.71 -18.78
N LYS A 197 -35.85 11.78 -19.56
CA LYS A 197 -37.02 12.66 -19.41
C LYS A 197 -38.33 11.96 -19.79
N TRP A 198 -38.33 11.20 -20.89
CA TRP A 198 -39.52 10.46 -21.33
C TRP A 198 -39.89 9.33 -20.37
N THR A 199 -38.91 8.61 -19.83
CA THR A 199 -39.16 7.57 -18.81
C THR A 199 -39.74 8.16 -17.53
N LEU A 200 -39.21 9.29 -17.05
CA LEU A 200 -39.77 10.00 -15.90
C LEU A 200 -41.21 10.48 -16.15
N ALA A 201 -41.48 11.03 -17.34
CA ALA A 201 -42.82 11.49 -17.73
C ALA A 201 -43.85 10.35 -17.84
N LEU A 202 -43.44 9.21 -18.39
CA LEU A 202 -44.31 8.02 -18.45
C LEU A 202 -44.57 7.45 -17.06
N PHE A 203 -43.57 7.45 -16.18
CA PHE A 203 -43.72 6.98 -14.81
C PHE A 203 -44.67 7.88 -13.99
N THR A 204 -44.55 9.20 -14.10
CA THR A 204 -45.49 10.11 -13.45
C THR A 204 -46.90 9.98 -13.99
N LEU A 205 -47.07 9.84 -15.31
CA LEU A 205 -48.39 9.58 -15.91
C LEU A 205 -49.00 8.27 -15.39
N PHE A 206 -48.19 7.21 -15.28
CA PHE A 206 -48.64 5.93 -14.74
C PHE A 206 -49.07 6.03 -13.27
N LEU A 207 -48.33 6.77 -12.44
CA LEU A 207 -48.71 7.02 -11.04
C LEU A 207 -50.02 7.83 -10.93
N VAL A 208 -50.22 8.82 -11.79
CA VAL A 208 -51.48 9.58 -11.84
C VAL A 208 -52.65 8.68 -12.24
N LEU A 209 -52.48 7.84 -13.26
CA LEU A 209 -53.51 6.89 -13.67
C LEU A 209 -53.82 5.85 -12.57
N LEU A 210 -52.81 5.35 -11.88
CA LEU A 210 -53.00 4.48 -10.70
C LEU A 210 -53.75 5.20 -9.58
N TYR A 211 -53.39 6.45 -9.28
CA TYR A 211 -54.07 7.27 -8.28
C TYR A 211 -55.55 7.45 -8.62
N PHE A 212 -55.90 7.72 -9.88
CA PHE A 212 -57.31 7.84 -10.30
C PHE A 212 -58.05 6.51 -10.36
N ALA A 213 -57.36 5.41 -10.67
CA ALA A 213 -57.96 4.07 -10.73
C ALA A 213 -58.23 3.49 -9.32
N PHE A 214 -57.39 3.80 -8.33
CA PHE A 214 -57.49 3.25 -6.98
C PHE A 214 -57.97 4.25 -5.91
N GLY A 215 -57.87 5.57 -6.15
CA GLY A 215 -58.27 6.63 -5.22
C GLY A 215 -59.74 7.07 -5.33
N ARG A 216 -60.55 6.42 -6.16
CA ARG A 216 -62.01 6.63 -6.28
C ARG A 216 -62.85 5.52 -5.61
N ARG A 217 -62.34 4.93 -4.52
CA ARG A 217 -63.15 4.12 -3.60
C ARG A 217 -63.31 4.85 -2.28
#